data_AF-A0A497XV77-F1
#
_entry.id   AF-A0A497XV77-F1
#
_cell.length_a   1.000
_cell.length_b   1.000
_cell.length_c   1.000
_cell.angle_alpha   90.00
_cell.angle_beta   90.00
_cell.angle_gamma   90.00
#
_symmetry.space_group_name_H-M   'P 1'
#
loop_
_entity.id
_entity.type
_entity.pdbx_description
1 polymer ?
#
loop_
_entity_poly.entity_id
_entity_poly.type
_entity_poly.pdbx_seq_one_letter_code
_entity_poly.pdbx_strand_id
1 'polypeptide(L)'
;MEHKGMRGRLLAYGGLLAVLFIAKLSPQLNLLPPLYMIAPLFLIPEEKLGFRNYGKGALYGSLFLPLLLIAPPELSCPGWILNQLGISISEEVFFRGFMMGSLGNLKTSFLFSLAHLIHFPTLNSLLVFFPSLIFGYAYIKSGSILTPILLHFTANLFYHSLVKEFPELYHILQRQLTGS
;
A
#
# COMPACT_ATOMS: atom_id res chain seq x y z
N MET A 1 0.09 -17.01 -23.51
CA MET A 1 0.18 -15.53 -23.47
C MET A 1 0.40 -14.97 -22.05
N GLU A 2 -0.03 -15.67 -21.00
CA GLU A 2 0.06 -15.24 -19.59
C GLU A 2 1.49 -15.08 -19.04
N HIS A 3 2.43 -15.93 -19.47
CA HIS A 3 3.81 -15.95 -18.97
C HIS A 3 4.63 -14.68 -19.31
N LYS A 4 4.35 -14.02 -20.44
CA LYS A 4 5.03 -12.75 -20.80
C LYS A 4 4.62 -11.59 -19.89
N GLY A 5 3.36 -11.55 -19.46
CA GLY A 5 2.85 -10.53 -18.54
C GLY A 5 3.44 -10.67 -17.12
N MET A 6 3.58 -11.90 -16.63
CA MET A 6 4.17 -12.18 -15.32
C MET A 6 5.64 -11.76 -15.24
N ARG A 7 6.45 -12.06 -16.27
CA ARG A 7 7.87 -11.67 -16.30
C ARG A 7 8.05 -10.15 -16.22
N GLY A 8 7.29 -9.38 -17.00
CA GLY A 8 7.36 -7.92 -16.97
C GLY A 8 7.02 -7.32 -15.60
N ARG A 9 6.02 -7.88 -14.92
CA ARG A 9 5.61 -7.47 -13.57
C ARG A 9 6.67 -7.77 -12.51
N LEU A 10 7.30 -8.95 -12.58
CA LEU A 10 8.39 -9.29 -11.67
C LEU A 10 9.65 -8.44 -11.91
N LEU A 11 9.93 -8.07 -13.17
CA LEU A 11 11.00 -7.12 -13.49
C LEU A 11 10.70 -5.72 -12.90
N ALA A 12 9.46 -5.24 -13.04
CA ALA A 12 9.03 -3.99 -12.42
C ALA A 12 9.13 -4.05 -10.88
N TYR A 13 8.78 -5.18 -10.27
CA TYR A 13 8.97 -5.37 -8.83
C TYR A 13 10.45 -5.36 -8.43
N GLY A 14 11.34 -6.01 -9.20
CA GLY A 14 12.78 -5.90 -8.98
C GLY A 14 13.29 -4.45 -9.10
N GLY A 15 12.77 -3.68 -10.05
CA GLY A 15 13.02 -2.24 -10.17
C GLY A 15 12.55 -1.46 -8.94
N LEU A 16 11.35 -1.75 -8.42
CA LEU A 16 10.86 -1.16 -7.17
C LEU A 16 11.82 -1.42 -6.00
N LEU A 17 12.31 -2.67 -5.86
CA LEU A 17 13.27 -2.99 -4.80
C LEU A 17 14.57 -2.18 -4.92
N ALA A 18 15.08 -2.01 -6.13
CA ALA A 18 16.26 -1.17 -6.38
C ALA A 18 15.99 0.30 -6.01
N VAL A 19 14.83 0.85 -6.39
CA VAL A 19 14.43 2.22 -6.05
C VAL A 19 14.28 2.42 -4.55
N LEU A 20 13.65 1.46 -3.84
CA LEU A 20 13.54 1.47 -2.38
C LEU A 20 14.91 1.45 -1.69
N PHE A 21 15.84 0.65 -2.22
CA PHE A 21 17.20 0.59 -1.70
C PHE A 21 17.96 1.91 -1.92
N ILE A 22 17.84 2.51 -3.11
CA ILE A 22 18.45 3.82 -3.41
C ILE A 22 17.88 4.91 -2.50
N ALA A 23 16.56 4.97 -2.34
CA ALA A 23 15.90 5.93 -1.45
C ALA A 23 16.36 5.77 0.01
N LYS A 24 16.58 4.53 0.46
CA LYS A 24 17.14 4.23 1.79
C LYS A 24 18.56 4.76 1.99
N LEU A 25 19.38 4.77 0.94
CA LEU A 25 20.75 5.33 0.99
C LEU A 25 20.78 6.86 0.84
N SER A 26 19.76 7.44 0.20
CA SER A 26 19.69 8.86 -0.14
C SER A 26 18.32 9.43 0.22
N PRO A 27 18.12 9.93 1.46
CA PRO A 27 16.82 10.41 1.92
C PRO A 27 16.20 11.53 1.07
N GLN A 28 17.03 12.33 0.36
CA GLN A 28 16.57 13.33 -0.61
C GLN A 28 15.80 12.73 -1.80
N LEU A 29 15.88 11.41 -1.99
CA LEU A 29 15.22 10.65 -3.05
C LEU A 29 13.99 9.89 -2.57
N ASN A 30 13.43 10.20 -1.38
CA ASN A 30 12.25 9.54 -0.83
C ASN A 30 10.97 9.67 -1.69
N LEU A 31 10.95 10.58 -2.66
CA LEU A 31 9.87 10.68 -3.65
C LEU A 31 9.99 9.66 -4.79
N LEU A 32 11.16 9.05 -5.01
CA LEU A 32 11.34 8.10 -6.10
C LEU A 32 10.45 6.86 -6.00
N PRO A 33 10.29 6.20 -4.84
CA PRO A 33 9.40 5.03 -4.74
C PRO A 33 7.95 5.31 -5.15
N PRO A 34 7.23 6.32 -4.60
CA PRO A 34 5.86 6.59 -5.04
C PRO A 34 5.77 7.00 -6.52
N LEU A 35 6.74 7.77 -7.03
CA LEU A 35 6.79 8.10 -8.47
C LEU A 35 7.01 6.88 -9.36
N TYR A 36 7.83 5.92 -8.92
CA TYR A 36 8.00 4.65 -9.62
C TYR A 36 6.70 3.83 -9.61
N MET A 37 6.03 3.78 -8.45
CA MET A 37 4.81 3.00 -8.27
C MET A 37 3.62 3.55 -9.04
N ILE A 38 3.56 4.86 -9.31
CA ILE A 38 2.51 5.47 -10.12
C ILE A 38 2.80 5.39 -11.64
N ALA A 39 4.01 5.01 -12.06
CA ALA A 39 4.39 4.86 -13.46
C ALA A 39 3.41 4.02 -14.32
N PRO A 40 2.80 2.91 -13.83
CA PRO A 40 1.81 2.16 -14.59
C PRO A 40 0.62 3.00 -15.07
N LEU A 41 0.24 4.06 -14.34
CA LEU A 41 -0.86 4.96 -14.71
C LEU A 41 -0.62 5.66 -16.06
N PHE A 42 0.64 5.91 -16.41
CA PHE A 42 1.01 6.56 -17.68
C PHE A 42 1.19 5.56 -18.84
N LEU A 43 1.30 4.27 -18.52
CA LEU A 43 1.64 3.22 -19.50
C LEU A 43 0.47 2.30 -19.80
N ILE A 44 -0.51 2.24 -18.91
CA ILE A 44 -1.63 1.30 -18.95
C ILE A 44 -2.94 2.08 -18.80
N PRO A 45 -3.95 1.83 -19.64
CA PRO A 45 -5.27 2.46 -19.51
C PRO A 45 -5.83 2.32 -18.09
N GLU A 46 -6.39 3.40 -17.56
CA GLU A 46 -6.87 3.51 -16.19
C GLU A 46 -7.91 2.43 -15.86
N GLU A 47 -8.78 2.08 -16.81
CA GLU A 47 -9.81 1.05 -16.63
C GLU A 47 -9.19 -0.34 -16.40
N LYS A 48 -8.04 -0.62 -17.02
CA LYS A 48 -7.29 -1.88 -16.82
C LYS A 48 -6.57 -1.92 -15.47
N LEU A 49 -6.23 -0.75 -14.91
CA LEU A 49 -5.73 -0.61 -13.55
C LEU A 49 -6.85 -0.64 -12.50
N GLY A 50 -8.12 -0.63 -12.92
CA GLY A 50 -9.26 -0.75 -12.03
C GLY A 50 -9.90 0.58 -11.64
N PHE A 51 -9.58 1.69 -12.31
CA PHE A 51 -10.29 2.97 -12.17
C PHE A 51 -11.66 2.89 -12.84
N ARG A 52 -12.58 2.18 -12.19
CA ARG A 52 -13.96 1.93 -12.62
C ARG A 52 -14.83 1.65 -11.40
N ASN A 53 -16.14 1.53 -11.61
CA ASN A 53 -17.10 1.13 -10.56
C ASN A 53 -17.03 2.02 -9.29
N TYR A 54 -16.82 3.32 -9.44
CA TYR A 54 -16.54 4.24 -8.32
C TYR A 54 -17.59 4.21 -7.20
N GLY A 55 -18.88 3.99 -7.50
CA GLY A 55 -19.91 3.86 -6.47
C GLY A 55 -19.70 2.66 -5.54
N LYS A 56 -19.40 1.48 -6.10
CA LYS A 56 -18.96 0.31 -5.32
C LYS A 56 -17.60 0.57 -4.68
N GLY A 57 -16.72 1.27 -5.39
CA GLY A 57 -15.44 1.79 -4.92
C GLY A 57 -15.55 2.46 -3.55
N ALA A 58 -16.36 3.51 -3.49
CA ALA A 58 -16.62 4.31 -2.30
C ALA A 58 -17.34 3.51 -1.21
N LEU A 59 -18.35 2.71 -1.56
CA LEU A 59 -19.12 1.91 -0.58
C LEU A 59 -18.22 0.92 0.17
N TYR A 60 -17.47 0.10 -0.57
CA TYR A 60 -16.56 -0.88 0.05
C TYR A 60 -15.32 -0.20 0.64
N GLY A 61 -14.86 0.89 0.04
CA GLY A 61 -13.70 1.66 0.52
C GLY A 61 -13.95 2.34 1.88
N SER A 62 -15.22 2.61 2.20
CA SER A 62 -15.61 3.26 3.44
C SER A 62 -15.68 2.31 4.64
N LEU A 63 -15.47 1.00 4.46
CA LEU A 63 -15.63 0.01 5.53
C LEU A 63 -14.71 0.25 6.74
N PHE A 64 -13.57 0.92 6.55
CA PHE A 64 -12.64 1.22 7.63
C PHE A 64 -12.90 2.57 8.30
N LEU A 65 -13.77 3.42 7.75
CA LEU A 65 -14.08 4.74 8.35
C LEU A 65 -14.53 4.66 9.81
N PRO A 66 -15.35 3.67 10.25
CA PRO A 66 -15.72 3.56 11.66
C PRO A 66 -14.53 3.37 12.61
N LEU A 67 -13.39 2.86 12.14
CA LEU A 67 -12.18 2.73 12.98
C LEU A 67 -11.64 4.10 13.43
N LEU A 68 -11.83 5.14 12.62
CA LEU A 68 -11.44 6.51 12.95
C LEU A 68 -12.31 7.11 14.07
N LEU A 69 -13.46 6.51 14.40
CA LEU A 69 -14.25 6.91 15.57
C LEU A 69 -13.66 6.35 16.87
N ILE A 70 -12.95 5.21 16.77
CA ILE A 70 -12.29 4.56 17.92
C ILE A 70 -10.98 5.29 18.23
N ALA A 71 -10.18 5.57 17.20
CA ALA A 71 -8.91 6.29 17.34
C ALA A 71 -8.87 7.44 16.31
N PRO A 72 -9.34 8.66 16.67
CA PRO A 72 -9.44 9.77 15.74
C PRO A 72 -8.06 10.24 15.26
N PRO A 73 -7.89 10.54 13.96
CA PRO A 73 -6.64 11.07 13.43
C PRO A 73 -6.43 12.52 13.86
N GLU A 74 -5.17 12.87 14.09
CA GLU A 74 -4.81 14.26 14.30
C GLU A 74 -4.87 15.02 12.97
N LEU A 75 -5.84 15.93 12.85
CA LEU A 75 -6.07 16.71 11.64
C LEU A 75 -5.24 18.01 11.56
N SER A 76 -4.36 18.24 12.54
CA SER A 76 -3.57 19.46 12.68
C SER A 76 -2.54 19.65 11.56
N CYS A 77 -2.14 18.58 10.87
CA CYS A 77 -1.18 18.61 9.76
C CYS A 77 -1.78 18.05 8.46
N PRO A 78 -2.47 18.89 7.65
CA PRO A 78 -3.04 18.48 6.38
C PRO A 78 -2.02 17.90 5.40
N GLY A 79 -0.78 18.40 5.41
CA GLY A 79 0.30 17.92 4.55
C GLY A 79 0.64 16.44 4.80
N TRP A 80 0.63 15.99 6.05
CA TRP A 80 0.85 14.58 6.38
C TRP A 80 -0.30 13.70 5.89
N ILE A 81 -1.55 14.16 6.02
CA ILE A 81 -2.74 13.45 5.52
C ILE A 81 -2.69 13.29 4.00
N LEU A 82 -2.37 14.36 3.28
CA LEU A 82 -2.20 14.33 1.83
C LEU A 82 -1.07 13.38 1.41
N ASN A 83 0.02 13.33 2.18
CA ASN A 83 1.09 12.36 1.96
C ASN A 83 0.60 10.91 2.14
N GLN A 84 -0.19 10.60 3.17
CA GLN A 84 -0.76 9.26 3.35
C GLN A 84 -1.69 8.86 2.21
N LEU A 85 -2.48 9.80 1.68
CA LEU A 85 -3.31 9.56 0.52
C LEU A 85 -2.46 9.29 -0.73
N GLY A 86 -1.39 10.06 -0.95
CA GLY A 86 -0.45 9.87 -2.07
C GLY A 86 0.26 8.51 -2.02
N ILE A 87 0.70 8.08 -0.84
CA ILE A 87 1.28 6.74 -0.62
C ILE A 87 0.26 5.67 -0.98
N SER A 88 -0.95 5.77 -0.43
CA SER A 88 -2.02 4.79 -0.67
C SER A 88 -2.36 4.69 -2.16
N ILE A 89 -2.50 5.82 -2.86
CA ILE A 89 -2.73 5.82 -4.31
C ILE A 89 -1.60 5.11 -5.05
N SER A 90 -0.35 5.50 -4.78
CA SER A 90 0.82 4.98 -5.50
C SER A 90 0.96 3.47 -5.28
N GLU A 91 0.87 3.02 -4.04
CA GLU A 91 1.00 1.61 -3.69
C GLU A 91 -0.15 0.77 -4.26
N GLU A 92 -1.40 1.23 -4.17
CA GLU A 92 -2.53 0.48 -4.71
C GLU A 92 -2.51 0.42 -6.24
N VAL A 93 -2.11 1.49 -6.94
CA VAL A 93 -1.91 1.48 -8.40
C VAL A 93 -0.90 0.41 -8.79
N PHE A 94 0.24 0.36 -8.10
CA PHE A 94 1.27 -0.61 -8.41
C PHE A 94 0.87 -2.04 -8.05
N PHE A 95 0.42 -2.28 -6.81
CA PHE A 95 0.19 -3.63 -6.33
C PHE A 95 -1.16 -4.19 -6.79
N ARG A 96 -2.25 -3.44 -6.70
CA ARG A 96 -3.61 -3.95 -7.02
C ARG A 96 -3.94 -3.73 -8.49
N GLY A 97 -3.70 -2.53 -8.99
CA GLY A 97 -3.95 -2.20 -10.39
C GLY A 97 -3.01 -2.94 -11.33
N PHE A 98 -1.71 -2.89 -11.06
CA PHE A 98 -0.70 -3.44 -11.96
C PHE A 98 -0.28 -4.88 -11.61
N MET A 99 0.14 -5.21 -10.39
CA MET A 99 0.71 -6.53 -10.09
C MET A 99 -0.34 -7.65 -10.00
N MET A 100 -1.46 -7.40 -9.31
CA MET A 100 -2.41 -8.43 -8.90
C MET A 100 -3.07 -9.18 -10.06
N GLY A 101 -3.31 -8.54 -11.20
CA GLY A 101 -3.99 -9.16 -12.35
C GLY A 101 -3.32 -10.42 -12.95
N SER A 102 -2.07 -10.73 -12.61
CA SER A 102 -1.31 -11.89 -13.10
C SER A 102 -0.71 -12.72 -11.98
N LEU A 103 -0.62 -12.16 -10.76
CA LEU A 103 -0.05 -12.85 -9.60
C LEU A 103 -1.13 -13.34 -8.63
N GLY A 104 -2.34 -12.77 -8.70
CA GLY A 104 -3.38 -12.99 -7.72
C GLY A 104 -3.11 -12.27 -6.39
N ASN A 105 -4.11 -12.28 -5.51
CA ASN A 105 -4.06 -11.55 -4.24
C ASN A 105 -2.94 -12.05 -3.33
N LEU A 106 -2.87 -13.36 -3.08
CA LEU A 106 -1.92 -13.96 -2.13
C LEU A 106 -0.45 -13.60 -2.44
N LYS A 107 -0.02 -13.81 -3.69
CA LYS A 107 1.36 -13.50 -4.10
C LYS A 107 1.63 -11.99 -4.07
N THR A 108 0.65 -11.19 -4.47
CA THR A 108 0.78 -9.72 -4.43
C THR A 108 0.93 -9.22 -3.00
N SER A 109 0.14 -9.73 -2.05
CA SER A 109 0.24 -9.37 -0.64
C SER A 109 1.55 -9.80 -0.01
N PHE A 110 2.08 -10.98 -0.41
CA PHE A 110 3.41 -11.41 0.00
C PHE A 110 4.50 -10.45 -0.52
N LEU A 111 4.47 -10.10 -1.80
CA LEU A 111 5.42 -9.14 -2.39
C LEU A 111 5.28 -7.73 -1.79
N PHE A 112 4.07 -7.31 -1.43
CA PHE A 112 3.81 -6.06 -0.74
C PHE A 112 4.51 -6.01 0.63
N SER A 113 4.32 -7.05 1.44
CA SER A 113 4.98 -7.20 2.74
C SER A 113 6.50 -7.32 2.61
N LEU A 114 7.00 -8.02 1.60
CA LEU A 114 8.43 -8.14 1.34
C LEU A 114 9.07 -6.78 0.99
N ALA A 115 8.41 -5.95 0.19
CA ALA A 115 8.88 -4.61 -0.13
C ALA A 115 8.96 -3.73 1.14
N HIS A 116 7.95 -3.84 2.01
CA HIS A 116 7.95 -3.19 3.31
C HIS A 116 9.09 -3.67 4.20
N LEU A 117 9.35 -4.98 4.25
CA LEU A 117 10.42 -5.57 5.06
C LEU A 117 11.81 -5.08 4.63
N ILE A 118 12.04 -4.94 3.32
CA ILE A 118 13.30 -4.42 2.77
C ILE A 118 13.49 -2.95 3.13
N HIS A 119 12.43 -2.16 3.04
CA HIS A 119 12.47 -0.73 3.35
C HIS A 119 12.63 -0.52 4.86
N PHE A 120 11.74 -1.11 5.66
CA PHE A 120 11.69 -1.07 7.13
C PHE A 120 11.68 -2.50 7.71
N PRO A 121 12.80 -3.02 8.25
CA PRO A 121 12.87 -4.40 8.72
C PRO A 121 12.27 -4.59 10.12
N THR A 122 10.97 -4.33 10.25
CA THR A 122 10.22 -4.39 11.51
C THR A 122 9.14 -5.48 11.50
N LEU A 123 8.65 -5.84 12.68
CA LEU A 123 7.50 -6.75 12.81
C LEU A 123 6.27 -6.23 12.05
N ASN A 124 6.02 -4.92 12.11
CA ASN A 124 4.93 -4.28 11.39
C ASN A 124 4.97 -4.57 9.88
N SER A 125 6.16 -4.56 9.27
CA SER A 125 6.34 -4.85 7.84
C SER A 125 5.99 -6.28 7.44
N LEU A 126 6.05 -7.23 8.37
CA LEU A 126 5.50 -8.57 8.15
C LEU A 126 3.98 -8.57 8.29
N LEU A 127 3.46 -7.86 9.30
CA LEU A 127 2.03 -7.82 9.59
C LEU A 127 1.20 -7.12 8.50
N VAL A 128 1.78 -6.20 7.72
CA VAL A 128 1.06 -5.57 6.60
C VAL A 128 0.61 -6.57 5.52
N PHE A 129 1.11 -7.81 5.54
CA PHE A 129 0.57 -8.91 4.74
C PHE A 129 -0.94 -9.10 4.92
N PHE A 130 -1.45 -9.02 6.16
CA PHE A 130 -2.86 -9.26 6.47
C PHE A 130 -3.81 -8.17 5.96
N PRO A 131 -3.62 -6.87 6.27
CA PRO A 131 -4.45 -5.83 5.66
C PRO A 131 -4.29 -5.83 4.14
N SER A 132 -3.10 -6.18 3.63
CA SER A 132 -2.89 -6.28 2.20
C SER A 132 -3.79 -7.32 1.52
N LEU A 133 -4.02 -8.48 2.16
CA LEU A 133 -4.95 -9.50 1.68
C LEU A 133 -6.40 -8.98 1.68
N ILE A 134 -6.80 -8.25 2.72
CA ILE A 134 -8.14 -7.65 2.84
C ILE A 134 -8.37 -6.66 1.71
N PHE A 135 -7.41 -5.78 1.43
CA PHE A 135 -7.50 -4.79 0.36
C PHE A 135 -7.68 -5.45 -1.01
N GLY A 136 -6.90 -6.50 -1.31
CA GLY A 136 -7.04 -7.21 -2.57
C GLY A 136 -8.36 -7.99 -2.68
N TYR A 137 -8.86 -8.58 -1.59
CA TYR A 137 -10.18 -9.20 -1.56
C TYR A 137 -11.30 -8.17 -1.81
N ALA A 138 -11.24 -7.02 -1.13
CA ALA A 138 -12.18 -5.93 -1.30
C ALA A 138 -12.16 -5.38 -2.74
N TYR A 139 -10.97 -5.26 -3.34
CA TYR A 139 -10.81 -4.88 -4.75
C TYR A 139 -11.49 -5.87 -5.70
N ILE A 140 -11.36 -7.18 -5.46
CA ILE A 140 -12.06 -8.21 -6.25
C ILE A 140 -13.58 -8.07 -6.16
N LYS A 141 -14.10 -7.77 -4.95
CA LYS A 141 -15.55 -7.63 -4.73
C LYS A 141 -16.14 -6.35 -5.30
N SER A 142 -15.44 -5.23 -5.15
CA SER A 142 -15.92 -3.95 -5.67
C SER A 142 -15.65 -3.78 -7.17
N GLY A 143 -14.60 -4.44 -7.67
CA GLY A 143 -14.09 -4.25 -9.03
C GLY A 143 -13.52 -2.86 -9.26
N SER A 144 -13.15 -2.14 -8.19
CA SER A 144 -12.72 -0.74 -8.21
C SER A 144 -11.46 -0.53 -7.37
N ILE A 145 -10.42 0.06 -7.95
CA ILE A 145 -9.17 0.40 -7.25
C ILE A 145 -9.38 1.50 -6.19
N LEU A 146 -10.46 2.27 -6.30
CA LEU A 146 -10.82 3.23 -5.26
C LEU A 146 -11.06 2.55 -3.90
N THR A 147 -11.57 1.31 -3.90
CA THR A 147 -11.80 0.55 -2.66
C THR A 147 -10.52 0.34 -1.85
N PRO A 148 -9.49 -0.35 -2.37
CA PRO A 148 -8.27 -0.55 -1.60
C PRO A 148 -7.54 0.77 -1.31
N ILE A 149 -7.64 1.81 -2.16
CA ILE A 149 -7.05 3.13 -1.87
C ILE A 149 -7.65 3.72 -0.59
N LEU A 150 -8.98 3.74 -0.47
CA LEU A 150 -9.65 4.30 0.69
C LEU A 150 -9.44 3.44 1.95
N LEU A 151 -9.44 2.11 1.82
CA LEU A 151 -9.16 1.22 2.94
C LEU A 151 -7.73 1.40 3.46
N HIS A 152 -6.76 1.45 2.56
CA HIS A 152 -5.35 1.63 2.91
C HIS A 152 -5.11 2.99 3.54
N PHE A 153 -5.59 4.06 2.92
CA PHE A 153 -5.50 5.41 3.48
C PHE A 153 -6.09 5.47 4.89
N THR A 154 -7.29 4.93 5.07
CA THR A 154 -7.96 4.90 6.38
C THR A 154 -7.19 4.04 7.39
N ALA A 155 -6.65 2.90 6.97
CA ALA A 155 -5.83 2.04 7.81
C ALA A 155 -4.56 2.74 8.30
N ASN A 156 -3.91 3.55 7.45
CA ASN A 156 -2.71 4.31 7.83
C ASN A 156 -3.04 5.39 8.87
N LEU A 157 -4.16 6.11 8.68
CA LEU A 157 -4.63 7.09 9.66
C LEU A 157 -4.95 6.42 11.00
N PHE A 158 -5.71 5.33 10.97
CA PHE A 158 -6.07 4.58 12.18
C PHE A 158 -4.83 4.01 12.88
N TYR A 159 -3.90 3.40 12.13
CA TYR A 159 -2.66 2.86 12.67
C TYR A 159 -1.85 3.94 13.40
N HIS A 160 -1.70 5.11 12.78
CA HIS A 160 -0.99 6.24 13.38
C HIS A 160 -1.62 6.69 14.71
N SER A 161 -2.95 6.85 14.74
CA SER A 161 -3.66 7.20 15.97
C SER A 161 -3.54 6.12 17.05
N LEU A 162 -3.67 4.85 16.66
CA LEU A 162 -3.59 3.72 17.57
C LEU A 162 -2.21 3.63 18.25
N VAL A 163 -1.12 3.75 17.49
CA VAL A 163 0.23 3.68 18.08
C VAL A 163 0.59 4.91 18.91
N LYS A 164 -0.06 6.06 18.64
CA LYS A 164 0.07 7.26 19.47
C LYS A 164 -0.65 7.11 20.80
N GLU A 165 -1.83 6.49 20.79
CA GLU A 165 -2.62 6.20 22.00
C GLU A 165 -2.01 5.08 22.85
N PHE A 166 -1.38 4.08 22.21
CA PHE A 166 -0.74 2.95 22.87
C PHE A 166 0.75 2.84 22.51
N PRO A 167 1.66 3.63 23.13
CA PRO A 167 3.09 3.63 22.81
C PRO A 167 3.79 2.28 22.99
N GLU A 168 3.35 1.44 23.92
CA GLU A 168 3.89 0.09 24.09
C GLU A 168 3.68 -0.78 22.83
N LEU A 169 2.54 -0.60 22.16
CA LEU A 169 2.26 -1.26 20.88
C LEU A 169 3.23 -0.77 19.80
N TYR A 170 3.56 0.52 19.78
CA TYR A 170 4.55 1.06 18.86
C TYR A 170 5.89 0.35 19.00
N HIS A 171 6.39 0.17 20.23
CA HIS A 171 7.67 -0.51 20.47
C HIS A 171 7.66 -1.96 20.01
N ILE A 172 6.57 -2.69 20.23
CA ILE A 172 6.43 -4.08 19.76
C ILE A 172 6.41 -4.12 18.22
N LEU A 173 5.62 -3.25 17.58
CA LEU A 173 5.43 -3.25 16.13
C LEU A 173 6.66 -2.74 15.36
N GLN A 174 7.37 -1.76 15.92
CA GLN A 174 8.58 -1.19 15.35
C GLN A 174 9.86 -1.94 15.76
N ARG A 175 9.73 -3.02 16.55
CA ARG A 175 10.86 -3.86 16.91
C ARG A 175 11.60 -4.32 15.65
N GLN A 176 12.88 -3.98 15.57
CA GLN A 176 13.75 -4.38 14.48
C GLN A 176 13.92 -5.91 14.49
N LEU A 177 13.80 -6.52 13.32
CA LEU A 177 13.99 -7.96 13.13
C LEU A 177 15.46 -8.31 12.90
N THR A 178 16.26 -7.34 12.43
CA THR A 178 17.71 -7.40 12.45
C THR A 178 18.16 -6.98 13.84
N GLY A 179 18.56 -7.94 14.68
CA GLY A 179 19.01 -7.65 16.04
C GLY A 179 20.15 -6.62 16.05
N SER A 180 19.87 -5.46 16.64
CA SER A 180 20.86 -4.48 17.08
C SER A 180 20.37 -3.92 18.42
#